data_AF-A0A383C6K1-F1
#
_entry.id   AF-A0A383C6K1-F1
#
_cell.length_a   1.000
_cell.length_b   1.000
_cell.length_c   1.000
_cell.angle_alpha   90.00
_cell.angle_beta   90.00
_cell.angle_gamma   90.00
#
_symmetry.space_group_name_H-M   'P 1'
#
loop_
_entity.id
_entity.type
_entity.pdbx_description
1 polymer ?
#
loop_
_entity_poly.entity_id
_entity_poly.type
_entity_poly.pdbx_seq_one_letter_code
_entity_poly.pdbx_strand_id
1 'polypeptide(L)'
;MISSALIVLILCDGMMIGMIEVMVGGTTQTLEGEAQVNRKGFRDNFEVEYILDNPEPLLETIATNDRVMGYAPRTIVGAMIASPYNTTGGLVYGVDAAKEENVSRIKDAVYAGSYPTGKDR
;
A
#
# COMPACT_ATOMS: atom_id res chain seq x y z
N MET A 1 -4.36 14.20 45.66
CA MET A 1 -4.82 14.78 44.37
C MET A 1 -3.74 14.77 43.29
N ILE A 2 -2.47 15.05 43.61
CA ILE A 2 -1.37 15.13 42.63
C ILE A 2 -1.13 13.79 41.90
N SER A 3 -1.20 12.66 42.62
CA SER A 3 -1.01 11.32 42.06
C SER A 3 -2.10 10.94 41.05
N SER A 4 -3.35 11.33 41.31
CA SER A 4 -4.47 11.08 40.39
C SER A 4 -4.33 11.88 39.10
N ALA A 5 -3.83 13.12 39.17
CA ALA A 5 -3.58 13.94 37.99
C ALA A 5 -2.44 13.37 37.14
N LEU A 6 -1.37 12.87 37.78
CA LEU A 6 -0.26 12.23 37.06
C LEU A 6 -0.69 10.97 36.32
N ILE A 7 -1.52 10.13 36.92
CA ILE A 7 -2.04 8.90 36.29
C ILE A 7 -2.84 9.23 35.03
N VAL A 8 -3.71 10.24 35.10
CA VAL A 8 -4.51 10.67 33.93
C VAL A 8 -3.61 11.21 32.81
N LEU A 9 -2.55 11.94 33.14
CA LEU A 9 -1.60 12.44 32.15
C LEU A 9 -0.85 11.30 31.45
N ILE A 10 -0.33 10.32 32.21
CA ILE A 10 0.37 9.15 31.64
C ILE A 10 -0.58 8.33 30.76
N LEU A 11 -1.83 8.16 31.19
CA LEU A 11 -2.83 7.42 30.42
C LEU A 11 -3.16 8.12 29.10
N CYS A 12 -3.42 9.43 29.13
CA CYS A 12 -3.69 10.21 27.92
C CYS A 12 -2.50 10.20 26.95
N ASP A 13 -1.28 10.29 27.47
CA ASP A 13 -0.05 10.25 26.66
C ASP A 13 0.12 8.89 25.97
N GLY A 14 0.00 7.79 26.72
CA GLY A 14 0.06 6.44 26.16
C GLY A 14 -1.06 6.17 25.14
N MET A 15 -2.28 6.66 25.40
CA MET A 15 -3.38 6.58 24.44
C MET A 15 -3.09 7.37 23.16
N MET A 16 -2.49 8.56 23.27
CA MET A 16 -2.12 9.37 22.11
C MET A 16 -1.06 8.69 21.26
N ILE A 17 -0.02 8.13 21.88
CA ILE A 17 1.02 7.37 21.19
C ILE A 17 0.42 6.17 20.46
N GLY A 18 -0.44 5.38 21.13
CA GLY A 18 -1.12 4.24 20.51
C GLY A 18 -2.00 4.64 19.33
N MET A 19 -2.72 5.77 19.41
CA MET A 19 -3.51 6.28 18.29
C MET A 19 -2.62 6.67 17.08
N ILE A 20 -1.47 7.29 17.33
CA ILE A 20 -0.51 7.64 16.28
C ILE A 20 0.06 6.38 15.63
N GLU A 21 0.48 5.38 16.41
CA GLU A 21 1.01 4.12 15.88
C GLU A 21 -0.02 3.39 14.99
N VAL A 22 -1.28 3.32 15.42
CA VAL A 22 -2.35 2.71 14.62
C VAL A 22 -2.62 3.51 13.35
N MET A 23 -2.61 4.85 13.42
CA MET A 23 -2.80 5.70 12.25
C MET A 23 -1.67 5.54 11.23
N VAL A 24 -0.43 5.53 11.70
CA VAL A 24 0.75 5.34 10.84
C VAL A 24 0.74 3.94 10.24
N GLY A 25 0.61 2.90 11.07
CA GLY A 25 0.60 1.51 10.61
C GLY A 25 -0.56 1.21 9.66
N GLY A 26 -1.74 1.79 9.89
CA GLY A 26 -2.89 1.67 8.99
C GLY A 26 -2.68 2.35 7.63
N THR A 27 -1.80 3.35 7.55
CA THR A 27 -1.50 4.05 6.29
C THR A 27 -0.34 3.36 5.56
N THR A 28 0.74 3.01 6.26
CA THR A 28 1.97 2.50 5.62
C THR A 28 1.94 1.01 5.35
N GLN A 29 1.26 0.19 6.18
CA GLN A 29 1.25 -1.27 6.00
C GLN A 29 0.11 -1.77 5.10
N THR A 30 -0.75 -0.86 4.64
CA THR A 30 -1.89 -1.20 3.77
C THR A 30 -1.51 -1.04 2.30
N LEU A 31 -2.35 -0.40 1.50
CA LEU A 31 -2.19 -0.37 0.05
C LEU A 31 -1.05 0.54 -0.39
N GLU A 32 -0.76 1.61 0.37
CA GLU A 32 0.22 2.61 -0.08
C GLU A 32 1.67 2.20 0.14
N GLY A 33 1.95 1.28 1.07
CA GLY A 33 3.32 0.90 1.43
C GLY A 33 4.09 2.01 2.14
N GLU A 34 5.36 1.75 2.44
CA GLU A 34 6.25 2.73 3.09
C GLU A 34 6.74 3.82 2.13
N ALA A 35 6.88 3.50 0.83
CA ALA A 35 7.29 4.46 -0.19
C ALA A 35 6.79 4.05 -1.58
N GLN A 36 6.42 5.04 -2.40
CA GLN A 36 6.03 4.85 -3.80
C GLN A 36 6.87 5.72 -4.72
N VAL A 37 7.36 5.14 -5.81
CA VAL A 37 8.06 5.87 -6.87
C VAL A 37 7.13 5.95 -8.07
N ASN A 38 6.58 7.14 -8.32
CA ASN A 38 5.67 7.39 -9.44
C ASN A 38 6.28 8.48 -10.35
N ARG A 39 5.96 8.43 -11.64
CA ARG A 39 6.30 9.52 -12.56
C ARG A 39 5.60 10.81 -12.11
N LYS A 40 6.29 11.95 -12.24
CA LYS A 40 5.71 13.26 -11.93
C LYS A 40 4.44 13.47 -12.78
N GLY A 41 3.32 13.82 -12.12
CA GLY A 41 2.01 13.98 -12.76
C GLY A 41 1.10 12.74 -12.70
N PHE A 42 1.64 11.56 -12.36
CA PHE A 42 0.83 10.34 -12.25
C PHE A 42 -0.29 10.43 -11.20
N ARG A 43 0.02 11.06 -10.05
CA ARG A 43 -0.94 11.22 -8.94
C ARG A 43 -2.07 12.21 -9.22
N ASP A 44 -1.94 13.04 -10.25
CA ASP A 44 -2.90 14.10 -10.54
C ASP A 44 -4.07 13.56 -11.38
N ASN A 45 -3.77 12.76 -12.42
CA ASN A 45 -4.79 12.27 -13.36
C ASN A 45 -4.86 10.73 -13.51
N PHE A 46 -3.96 9.95 -12.89
CA PHE A 46 -3.86 8.49 -13.09
C PHE A 46 -3.90 8.09 -14.58
N GLU A 47 -3.34 8.94 -15.44
CA GLU A 47 -3.36 8.74 -16.88
C GLU A 47 -2.36 7.66 -17.31
N VAL A 48 -2.78 6.86 -18.29
CA VAL A 48 -2.00 5.73 -18.83
C VAL A 48 -0.74 6.22 -19.56
N GLU A 49 -0.60 7.51 -19.88
CA GLU A 49 0.63 8.09 -20.43
C GLU A 49 1.74 8.29 -19.39
N TYR A 50 1.43 8.32 -18.09
CA TYR A 50 2.41 8.54 -17.04
C TYR A 50 3.07 7.24 -16.57
N ILE A 51 3.68 6.51 -17.50
CA ILE A 51 4.41 5.26 -17.22
C ILE A 51 5.88 5.57 -16.91
N LEU A 52 6.51 4.74 -16.09
CA LEU A 52 7.98 4.71 -15.95
C LEU A 52 8.57 4.06 -17.21
N ASP A 53 9.11 4.86 -18.13
CA ASP A 53 9.59 4.41 -19.45
C ASP A 53 10.72 3.36 -19.39
N ASN A 54 11.39 3.17 -18.23
CA ASN A 54 12.38 2.11 -18.04
C ASN A 54 12.61 1.76 -16.55
N PRO A 55 11.81 0.84 -15.97
CA PRO A 55 11.89 0.54 -14.54
C PRO A 55 13.03 -0.43 -14.17
N GLU A 56 13.60 -1.18 -15.10
CA GLU A 56 14.64 -2.19 -14.83
C GLU A 56 15.86 -1.65 -14.06
N PRO A 57 16.56 -0.59 -14.51
CA PRO A 57 17.72 -0.05 -13.79
C PRO A 57 17.34 0.54 -12.42
N LEU A 58 16.11 1.04 -12.27
CA LEU A 58 15.58 1.53 -11.00
C LEU A 58 15.35 0.37 -10.03
N LEU A 59 14.75 -0.72 -10.51
CA LEU A 59 14.50 -1.93 -9.72
C LEU A 59 15.81 -2.58 -9.28
N GLU A 60 16.83 -2.62 -10.13
CA GLU A 60 18.17 -3.12 -9.74
C GLU A 60 18.82 -2.24 -8.66
N THR A 61 18.72 -0.92 -8.78
CA THR A 61 19.25 0.02 -7.78
C THR A 61 18.55 -0.17 -6.44
N ILE A 62 17.23 -0.37 -6.45
CA ILE A 62 16.43 -0.64 -5.26
C ILE A 62 16.78 -2.00 -4.65
N ALA A 63 16.97 -3.03 -5.48
CA ALA A 63 17.33 -4.37 -5.04
C ALA A 63 18.74 -4.46 -4.44
N THR A 64 19.66 -3.62 -4.90
CA THR A 64 21.07 -3.60 -4.43
C THR A 64 21.24 -2.82 -3.11
N ASN A 65 20.21 -2.10 -2.66
CA ASN A 65 20.30 -1.29 -1.45
C ASN A 65 19.90 -2.10 -0.21
N ASP A 66 20.88 -2.36 0.68
CA ASP A 66 20.68 -3.11 1.94
C ASP A 66 19.64 -2.50 2.89
N ARG A 67 19.24 -1.23 2.69
CA ARG A 67 18.18 -0.59 3.50
C ARG A 67 16.76 -0.93 3.03
N VAL A 68 16.60 -1.54 1.85
CA VAL A 68 15.31 -1.91 1.29
C VAL A 68 14.99 -3.35 1.65
N MET A 69 14.00 -3.56 2.52
CA MET A 69 13.60 -4.92 2.94
C MET A 69 12.82 -5.67 1.86
N GLY A 70 12.18 -4.96 0.92
CA GLY A 70 11.38 -5.54 -0.15
C GLY A 70 10.88 -4.47 -1.11
N TYR A 71 10.63 -4.88 -2.36
CA TYR A 71 10.05 -4.03 -3.39
C TYR A 71 9.07 -4.84 -4.25
N ALA A 72 7.99 -4.21 -4.69
CA ALA A 72 6.98 -4.83 -5.54
C ALA A 72 6.60 -3.85 -6.66
N PRO A 73 6.78 -4.22 -7.95
CA PRO A 73 6.31 -3.40 -9.06
C PRO A 73 4.78 -3.47 -9.12
N ARG A 74 4.15 -2.32 -9.38
CA ARG A 74 2.70 -2.21 -9.47
C ARG A 74 2.30 -1.34 -10.65
N THR A 75 1.17 -1.66 -11.25
CA THR A 75 0.54 -0.89 -12.32
C THR A 75 -0.85 -0.47 -11.85
N ILE A 76 -1.12 0.84 -11.81
CA ILE A 76 -2.41 1.37 -11.38
C ILE A 76 -3.09 2.01 -12.58
N VAL A 77 -4.30 1.58 -12.90
CA VAL A 77 -5.07 2.09 -14.04
C VAL A 77 -6.51 2.35 -13.62
N GLY A 78 -7.06 3.50 -14.01
CA GLY A 78 -8.50 3.75 -13.93
C GLY A 78 -9.24 2.91 -14.96
N ALA A 79 -10.19 2.09 -14.51
CA ALA A 79 -10.98 1.23 -15.39
C ALA A 79 -12.46 1.30 -15.05
N MET A 80 -13.31 0.99 -16.03
CA MET A 80 -14.74 0.81 -15.82
C MET A 80 -15.02 -0.69 -15.66
N ILE A 81 -15.55 -1.07 -14.51
CA ILE A 81 -15.97 -2.44 -14.23
C ILE A 81 -17.46 -2.53 -14.60
N ALA A 82 -17.76 -3.31 -15.64
CA ALA A 82 -19.12 -3.54 -16.11
C ALA A 82 -19.62 -4.91 -15.63
N SER A 83 -20.83 -4.93 -15.09
CA SER A 83 -21.60 -6.14 -14.80
C SER A 83 -22.94 -6.06 -15.53
N PRO A 84 -23.65 -7.18 -15.73
CA PRO A 84 -24.98 -7.16 -16.36
C PRO A 84 -26.00 -6.23 -15.67
N TYR A 85 -25.78 -5.90 -14.40
CA TYR A 85 -26.69 -5.08 -13.59
C TYR A 85 -26.25 -3.63 -13.43
N ASN A 86 -24.95 -3.33 -13.56
CA ASN A 86 -24.42 -1.99 -13.35
C ASN A 86 -23.00 -1.84 -13.91
N THR A 87 -22.64 -0.61 -14.27
CA THR A 87 -21.26 -0.23 -14.61
C THR A 87 -20.76 0.77 -13.57
N THR A 88 -19.55 0.56 -13.05
CA THR A 88 -18.96 1.44 -12.04
C THR A 88 -17.48 1.67 -12.35
N GLY A 89 -17.02 2.91 -12.20
CA GLY A 89 -15.61 3.24 -12.31
C GLY A 89 -14.84 2.75 -11.07
N GLY A 90 -13.65 2.23 -11.28
CA GLY A 90 -12.76 1.77 -10.21
C GLY A 90 -11.30 1.89 -10.61
N LEU A 91 -10.41 1.72 -9.62
CA LEU A 91 -8.98 1.60 -9.85
C LEU A 91 -8.59 0.13 -9.87
N VAL A 92 -7.85 -0.27 -10.89
CA VAL A 92 -7.30 -1.62 -11.03
C VAL A 92 -5.82 -1.57 -10.71
N TYR A 93 -5.42 -2.42 -9.76
CA TYR A 93 -4.03 -2.58 -9.33
C TYR A 93 -3.50 -3.92 -9.88
N GLY A 94 -2.62 -3.86 -10.86
CA GLY A 94 -1.81 -5.00 -11.28
C GLY A 94 -0.60 -5.13 -10.36
N VAL A 95 -0.49 -6.25 -9.66
CA VAL A 95 0.60 -6.51 -8.69
C VAL A 95 1.25 -7.86 -8.99
N ASP A 96 2.56 -7.96 -8.71
CA ASP A 96 3.26 -9.24 -8.65
C ASP A 96 3.03 -9.86 -7.27
N ALA A 97 2.14 -10.86 -7.21
CA ALA A 97 1.70 -11.49 -5.98
C ALA A 97 2.82 -11.97 -5.05
N ALA A 98 3.91 -12.51 -5.60
CA ALA A 98 5.00 -13.05 -4.78
C ALA A 98 5.84 -11.95 -4.13
N LYS A 99 6.00 -10.82 -4.82
CA LYS A 99 6.75 -9.67 -4.31
C LYS A 99 5.90 -8.79 -3.39
N GLU A 100 4.61 -8.71 -3.70
CA GLU A 100 3.64 -7.88 -2.97
C GLU A 100 3.40 -8.35 -1.54
N GLU A 101 3.44 -9.66 -1.29
CA GLU A 101 3.29 -10.24 0.06
C GLU A 101 4.35 -9.72 1.05
N ASN A 102 5.53 -9.37 0.57
CA ASN A 102 6.63 -8.87 1.41
C ASN A 102 6.53 -7.36 1.68
N VAL A 103 5.66 -6.63 0.98
CA VAL A 103 5.60 -5.16 1.01
C VAL A 103 4.25 -4.66 1.54
N SER A 104 3.17 -5.44 1.42
CA SER A 104 1.83 -5.02 1.80
C SER A 104 1.02 -6.12 2.46
N ARG A 105 0.10 -5.71 3.36
CA ARG A 105 -0.87 -6.59 4.02
C ARG A 105 -2.15 -6.84 3.20
N ILE A 106 -2.15 -6.61 1.89
CA ILE A 106 -3.32 -6.86 1.03
C ILE A 106 -3.80 -8.30 1.14
N LYS A 107 -2.89 -9.27 1.27
CA LYS A 107 -3.21 -10.69 1.46
C LYS A 107 -4.09 -10.91 2.70
N ASP A 108 -3.78 -10.23 3.81
CA ASP A 108 -4.53 -10.31 5.06
C ASP A 108 -5.88 -9.57 5.00
N ALA A 109 -5.99 -8.59 4.09
CA ALA A 109 -7.21 -7.82 3.86
C ALA A 109 -8.24 -8.55 2.97
N VAL A 110 -7.92 -9.72 2.40
CA VAL A 110 -8.85 -10.50 1.57
C VAL A 110 -9.90 -11.17 2.46
N TYR A 111 -11.11 -10.58 2.52
CA TYR A 111 -12.23 -11.14 3.28
C TYR A 111 -12.83 -12.41 2.64
N ALA A 112 -12.85 -12.48 1.31
CA ALA A 112 -13.42 -13.62 0.56
C ALA A 112 -12.63 -13.90 -0.72
N GLY A 113 -12.50 -15.17 -1.07
CA GLY A 113 -11.74 -15.63 -2.23
C GLY A 113 -10.33 -16.12 -1.86
N SER A 114 -9.41 -16.08 -2.82
CA SER A 114 -8.03 -16.50 -2.62
C SER A 114 -7.11 -15.46 -3.25
N TYR A 115 -6.08 -15.06 -2.52
CA TYR A 115 -5.06 -14.16 -3.06
C TYR A 115 -4.39 -14.83 -4.28
N PRO A 116 -4.20 -14.12 -5.40
CA PRO A 116 -3.58 -14.69 -6.58
C PRO A 116 -2.16 -15.18 -6.24
N THR A 117 -1.83 -16.43 -6.53
CA THR A 117 -0.52 -17.03 -6.22
C THR A 117 0.41 -17.13 -7.44
N GLY A 118 0.02 -16.56 -8.59
CA GLY A 118 0.78 -16.64 -9.84
C GLY A 118 0.96 -18.05 -10.41
N LYS A 119 0.30 -19.05 -9.81
CA LYS A 119 0.24 -20.44 -10.28
C LYS A 119 -1.13 -20.67 -10.88
N ASP A 120 -1.17 -21.31 -12.04
CA ASP A 120 -2.41 -21.76 -12.67
C ASP A 120 -3.21 -22.64 -11.69
N ARG A 121 -4.53 -22.47 -11.71
CA ARG A 121 -5.49 -23.31 -11.00
C ARG A 121 -5.68 -24.65 -11.71
#